data_AF-A0A7S3X6A9-F1
#
_entry.id   AF-A0A7S3X6A9-F1
#
_cell.length_a   1.000
_cell.length_b   1.000
_cell.length_c   1.000
_cell.angle_alpha   90.00
_cell.angle_beta   90.00
_cell.angle_gamma   90.00
#
_symmetry.space_group_name_H-M   'P 1'
#
loop_
_entity.id
_entity.type
_entity.pdbx_description
1 polymer ?
#
loop_
_entity_poly.entity_id
_entity_poly.type
_entity_poly.pdbx_seq_one_letter_code
_entity_poly.pdbx_strand_id
1 'polypeptide(L)'
;SATAALAPPTPPPAPSPPPADAAAIAAADEALQQAVAAGSYERLASALEACSGLASPAVLAAARRARDKLKEARRRDSQRLRKAHGAAMGALKSLDTADSPSALRAGIAAARPHVGVLPALAEEVSAAESKLETLSVA
;
A
#
# COMPACT_ATOMS: atom_id res chain seq x y z
N SER A 1 -65.41 -43.75 36.38
CA SER A 1 -64.64 -43.77 35.12
C SER A 1 -64.45 -42.34 34.64
N ALA A 2 -63.22 -41.82 34.68
CA ALA A 2 -62.89 -40.47 34.22
C ALA A 2 -62.31 -40.56 32.80
N THR A 3 -62.90 -39.87 31.84
CA THR A 3 -62.38 -39.77 30.47
C THR A 3 -61.49 -38.53 30.40
N ALA A 4 -60.20 -38.73 30.09
CA ALA A 4 -59.20 -37.68 30.06
C ALA A 4 -59.20 -36.98 28.69
N ALA A 5 -59.25 -35.65 28.73
CA ALA A 5 -59.21 -34.77 27.57
C ALA A 5 -57.85 -34.85 26.84
N LEU A 6 -57.89 -35.00 25.51
CA LEU A 6 -56.73 -34.87 24.63
C LEU A 6 -56.48 -33.39 24.33
N ALA A 7 -55.31 -32.90 24.74
CA ALA A 7 -54.81 -31.56 24.41
C ALA A 7 -54.25 -31.51 22.97
N PRO A 8 -54.35 -30.37 22.26
CA PRO A 8 -53.85 -30.23 20.89
C PRO A 8 -52.31 -30.19 20.83
N PRO A 9 -51.71 -30.56 19.68
CA PRO A 9 -50.26 -30.58 19.52
C PRO A 9 -49.67 -29.16 19.48
N THR A 10 -48.53 -28.98 20.14
CA THR A 10 -47.75 -27.74 20.14
C THR A 10 -47.03 -27.52 18.79
N PRO A 11 -46.91 -26.26 18.30
CA PRO A 11 -46.16 -25.95 17.10
C PRO A 11 -44.63 -26.10 17.34
N PRO A 12 -43.83 -26.33 16.28
CA PRO A 12 -42.39 -26.46 16.41
C PRO A 12 -41.73 -25.12 16.80
N PRO A 13 -40.64 -25.13 17.58
CA PRO A 13 -39.91 -23.92 17.92
C PRO A 13 -39.24 -23.33 16.67
N ALA A 14 -39.41 -22.02 16.45
CA ALA A 14 -38.69 -21.29 15.41
C ALA A 14 -37.17 -21.31 15.70
N PRO A 15 -36.30 -21.26 14.67
CA PRO A 15 -34.86 -21.19 14.87
C PRO A 15 -34.50 -19.88 15.58
N SER A 16 -33.91 -19.99 16.77
CA SER A 16 -33.43 -18.85 17.54
C SER A 16 -32.36 -18.09 16.74
N PRO A 17 -32.40 -16.74 16.67
CA PRO A 17 -31.32 -15.97 16.09
C PRO A 17 -30.03 -16.20 16.89
N PRO A 18 -28.84 -16.12 16.26
CA PRO A 18 -27.57 -16.22 16.98
C PRO A 18 -27.51 -15.16 18.08
N PRO A 19 -26.78 -15.41 19.18
CA PRO A 19 -26.57 -14.40 20.21
C PRO A 19 -25.99 -13.14 19.57
N ALA A 20 -26.51 -11.96 19.93
CA ALA A 20 -26.13 -10.68 19.35
C ALA A 20 -24.61 -10.44 19.33
N ASP A 21 -23.90 -10.99 20.32
CA ASP A 21 -22.44 -10.93 20.42
C ASP A 21 -21.72 -11.68 19.28
N ALA A 22 -22.24 -12.83 18.84
CA ALA A 22 -21.66 -13.57 17.72
C ALA A 22 -21.82 -12.81 16.39
N ALA A 23 -22.94 -12.12 16.20
CA ALA A 23 -23.15 -11.25 15.05
C ALA A 23 -22.23 -10.02 15.09
N ALA A 24 -22.02 -9.43 16.26
CA ALA A 24 -21.09 -8.32 16.45
C ALA A 24 -19.63 -8.71 16.17
N ILE A 25 -19.20 -9.89 16.64
CA ILE A 25 -17.87 -10.44 16.37
C ILE A 25 -17.69 -10.67 14.87
N ALA A 26 -18.66 -11.31 14.21
CA ALA A 26 -18.60 -11.57 12.77
C ALA A 26 -18.52 -10.27 11.94
N ALA A 27 -19.30 -9.24 12.32
CA ALA A 27 -19.25 -7.94 11.66
C ALA A 27 -17.89 -7.22 11.86
N ALA A 28 -17.31 -7.31 13.05
CA ALA A 28 -15.99 -6.77 13.34
C ALA A 28 -14.88 -7.50 12.57
N ASP A 29 -14.98 -8.83 12.47
CA ASP A 29 -14.07 -9.65 11.69
C ASP A 29 -14.14 -9.32 10.19
N GLU A 30 -15.35 -9.17 9.65
CA GLU A 30 -15.57 -8.79 8.27
C GLU A 30 -15.02 -7.39 7.98
N ALA A 31 -15.26 -6.41 8.85
CA ALA A 31 -14.71 -5.06 8.71
C ALA A 31 -13.17 -5.06 8.69
N LEU A 32 -12.52 -5.87 9.53
CA LEU A 32 -11.06 -6.04 9.50
C LEU A 32 -10.58 -6.69 8.20
N GLN A 33 -11.28 -7.72 7.73
CA GLN A 33 -10.93 -8.39 6.47
C GLN A 33 -11.08 -7.45 5.27
N GLN A 34 -12.15 -6.64 5.23
CA GLN A 34 -12.35 -5.61 4.21
C GLN A 34 -11.25 -4.53 4.28
N ALA A 35 -10.83 -4.12 5.48
CA ALA A 35 -9.74 -3.17 5.65
C ALA A 35 -8.38 -3.76 5.19
N VAL A 36 -8.14 -5.05 5.45
CA VAL A 36 -6.96 -5.76 4.92
C VAL A 36 -7.01 -5.82 3.38
N ALA A 37 -8.17 -6.15 2.81
CA ALA A 37 -8.37 -6.22 1.37
C ALA A 37 -8.20 -4.85 0.68
N ALA A 38 -8.58 -3.76 1.36
CA ALA A 38 -8.37 -2.39 0.87
C ALA A 38 -6.89 -1.99 0.80
N GLY A 39 -5.98 -2.72 1.45
CA GLY A 39 -4.54 -2.52 1.34
C GLY A 39 -4.00 -1.19 1.86
N SER A 40 -4.82 -0.40 2.56
CA SER A 40 -4.44 0.91 3.10
C SER A 40 -4.03 0.79 4.57
N TYR A 41 -2.81 1.25 4.87
CA TYR A 41 -2.29 1.25 6.24
C TYR A 41 -3.20 2.04 7.20
N GLU A 42 -3.65 3.22 6.80
CA GLU A 42 -4.49 4.09 7.64
C GLU A 42 -5.85 3.44 7.93
N ARG A 43 -6.53 2.91 6.89
CA ARG A 43 -7.81 2.21 7.09
C ARG A 43 -7.66 0.98 7.98
N LEU A 44 -6.60 0.20 7.79
CA LEU A 44 -6.34 -0.99 8.59
C LEU A 44 -5.98 -0.65 10.04
N ALA A 45 -5.25 0.43 10.28
CA ALA A 45 -4.97 0.93 11.62
C ALA A 45 -6.24 1.38 12.34
N SER A 46 -7.09 2.19 11.67
CA SER A 46 -8.38 2.63 12.23
C SER A 46 -9.32 1.46 12.53
N ALA A 47 -9.42 0.47 11.62
CA ALA A 47 -10.23 -0.72 11.84
C ALA A 47 -9.73 -1.58 13.01
N LEU A 48 -8.40 -1.71 13.18
CA LEU A 48 -7.80 -2.42 14.30
C LEU A 48 -8.12 -1.78 15.65
N GLU A 49 -8.11 -0.46 15.75
CA GLU A 49 -8.50 0.25 16.99
C GLU A 49 -9.98 0.03 17.29
N ALA A 50 -10.85 0.17 16.28
CA ALA A 50 -12.30 0.02 16.42
C ALA A 50 -12.74 -1.42 16.78
N CYS A 51 -12.04 -2.44 16.26
CA CYS A 51 -12.42 -3.85 16.41
C CYS A 51 -11.63 -4.59 17.50
N SER A 52 -10.70 -3.92 18.21
CA SER A 52 -9.75 -4.56 19.15
C SER A 52 -10.39 -5.34 20.30
N GLY A 53 -11.60 -4.96 20.74
CA GLY A 53 -12.34 -5.61 21.82
C GLY A 53 -13.53 -6.48 21.37
N LEU A 54 -13.80 -6.54 20.06
CA LEU A 54 -14.99 -7.21 19.51
C LEU A 54 -14.63 -8.30 18.50
N ALA A 55 -13.51 -8.18 17.79
CA ALA A 55 -13.11 -9.14 16.78
C ALA A 55 -12.47 -10.40 17.37
N SER A 56 -12.50 -11.47 16.58
CA SER A 56 -11.82 -12.72 16.89
C SER A 56 -10.30 -12.52 17.01
N PRO A 57 -9.64 -13.16 17.99
CA PRO A 57 -8.20 -13.04 18.17
C PRO A 57 -7.40 -13.48 16.95
N ALA A 58 -7.91 -14.46 16.18
CA ALA A 58 -7.27 -14.92 14.95
C ALA A 58 -7.28 -13.84 13.86
N VAL A 59 -8.41 -13.13 13.70
CA VAL A 59 -8.55 -12.06 12.70
C VAL A 59 -7.75 -10.83 13.11
N LEU A 60 -7.73 -10.47 14.39
CA LEU A 60 -6.86 -9.43 14.92
C LEU A 60 -5.38 -9.72 14.68
N ALA A 61 -4.93 -10.96 14.91
CA ALA A 61 -3.55 -11.36 14.63
C ALA A 61 -3.21 -11.26 13.13
N ALA A 62 -4.11 -11.71 12.25
CA ALA A 62 -3.94 -11.61 10.80
C ALA A 62 -3.89 -10.15 10.33
N ALA A 63 -4.80 -9.31 10.81
CA ALA A 63 -4.87 -7.89 10.49
C ALA A 63 -3.62 -7.13 10.98
N ARG A 64 -3.11 -7.43 12.19
CA ARG A 64 -1.83 -6.86 12.68
C ARG A 64 -0.65 -7.22 11.78
N ARG A 65 -0.55 -8.49 11.37
CA ARG A 65 0.50 -8.93 10.42
C ARG A 65 0.38 -8.21 9.08
N ALA A 66 -0.84 -8.03 8.56
CA ALA A 66 -1.07 -7.28 7.33
C ALA A 66 -0.63 -5.81 7.47
N ARG A 67 -0.98 -5.16 8.57
CA ARG A 67 -0.56 -3.78 8.89
C ARG A 67 0.96 -3.65 8.94
N ASP A 68 1.64 -4.57 9.60
CA ASP A 68 3.10 -4.52 9.72
C ASP A 68 3.80 -4.76 8.36
N LYS A 69 3.24 -5.62 7.51
CA LYS A 69 3.71 -5.78 6.12
C LYS A 69 3.55 -4.50 5.30
N LEU A 70 2.41 -3.81 5.43
CA LEU A 70 2.17 -2.52 4.77
C LEU A 70 3.15 -1.46 5.24
N LYS A 71 3.39 -1.39 6.55
CA LYS A 71 4.38 -0.47 7.14
C LYS A 71 5.78 -0.73 6.59
N GLU A 72 6.21 -1.98 6.53
CA GLU A 72 7.54 -2.33 6.02
C GLU A 72 7.65 -2.14 4.50
N ALA A 73 6.58 -2.39 3.73
CA ALA A 73 6.53 -2.05 2.32
C ALA A 73 6.75 -0.54 2.11
N ARG A 74 5.96 0.30 2.81
CA ARG A 74 6.10 1.76 2.75
C ARG A 74 7.50 2.23 3.12
N ARG A 75 8.11 1.63 4.15
CA ARG A 75 9.48 1.94 4.56
C ARG A 75 10.49 1.60 3.46
N ARG A 76 10.38 0.42 2.87
CA ARG A 76 11.24 -0.02 1.75
C ARG A 76 11.07 0.89 0.54
N ASP A 77 9.84 1.27 0.21
CA ASP A 77 9.56 2.16 -0.92
C ASP A 77 10.13 3.55 -0.68
N SER A 78 9.95 4.10 0.53
CA SER A 78 10.56 5.37 0.93
C SER A 78 12.09 5.33 0.83
N GLN A 79 12.70 4.22 1.23
CA GLN A 79 14.14 4.04 1.12
C GLN A 79 14.60 3.93 -0.34
N ARG A 80 13.86 3.19 -1.18
CA ARG A 80 14.13 3.09 -2.62
C ARG A 80 14.02 4.45 -3.29
N LEU A 81 12.99 5.24 -2.95
CA LEU A 81 12.80 6.58 -3.46
C LEU A 81 13.96 7.51 -3.10
N ARG A 82 14.42 7.50 -1.84
CA ARG A 82 15.59 8.30 -1.43
C ARG A 82 16.86 7.90 -2.17
N LYS A 83 17.09 6.60 -2.36
CA LYS A 83 18.24 6.11 -3.14
C LYS A 83 18.16 6.54 -4.59
N ALA A 84 17.00 6.41 -5.23
CA ALA A 84 16.77 6.86 -6.60
C ALA A 84 16.96 8.37 -6.72
N HIS A 85 16.46 9.14 -5.76
CA HIS A 85 16.62 10.59 -5.73
C HIS A 85 18.09 11.01 -5.55
N GLY A 86 18.85 10.36 -4.67
CA GLY A 86 20.28 10.60 -4.51
C GLY A 86 21.07 10.26 -5.77
N ALA A 87 20.74 9.15 -6.45
CA ALA A 87 21.34 8.79 -7.73
C ALA A 87 21.00 9.80 -8.84
N ALA A 88 19.74 10.24 -8.91
CA ALA A 88 19.29 11.26 -9.84
C ALA A 88 20.02 12.60 -9.62
N MET A 89 20.20 13.03 -8.37
CA MET A 89 20.99 14.23 -8.03
C MET A 89 22.47 14.06 -8.39
N GLY A 90 23.04 12.87 -8.22
CA GLY A 90 24.40 12.57 -8.64
C GLY A 90 24.57 12.67 -10.15
N ALA A 91 23.65 12.08 -10.92
CA ALA A 91 23.65 12.15 -12.37
C ALA A 91 23.45 13.58 -12.88
N LEU A 92 22.55 14.35 -12.24
CA LEU A 92 22.35 15.78 -12.51
C LEU A 92 23.66 16.56 -12.33
N LYS A 93 24.36 16.35 -11.21
CA LYS A 93 25.64 17.01 -10.95
C LYS A 93 26.71 16.60 -11.97
N SER A 94 26.76 15.34 -12.38
CA SER A 94 27.68 14.88 -13.42
C SER A 94 27.42 15.53 -14.78
N LEU A 95 26.15 15.75 -15.14
CA LEU A 95 25.74 16.50 -16.33
C LEU A 95 26.14 17.97 -16.26
N ASP A 96 25.93 18.62 -15.11
CA ASP A 96 26.27 20.02 -14.87
C ASP A 96 27.80 20.26 -14.99
N THR A 97 28.61 19.33 -14.50
CA THR A 97 30.08 19.39 -14.61
C THR A 97 30.65 18.81 -15.91
N ALA A 98 29.80 18.44 -16.88
CA ALA A 98 30.27 17.78 -18.10
C ALA A 98 30.84 18.81 -19.10
N ASP A 99 32.16 18.96 -19.09
CA ASP A 99 32.88 19.93 -19.92
C ASP A 99 33.31 19.41 -21.30
N SER A 100 33.05 18.14 -21.61
CA SER A 100 33.43 17.52 -22.89
C SER A 100 32.28 16.75 -23.53
N PRO A 101 32.26 16.57 -24.87
CA PRO A 101 31.23 15.80 -25.56
C PRO A 101 31.14 14.35 -25.08
N SER A 102 32.28 13.73 -24.75
CA SER A 102 32.33 12.38 -24.19
C SER A 102 31.74 12.32 -22.77
N ALA A 103 32.04 13.30 -21.91
CA ALA A 103 31.46 13.41 -20.59
C ALA A 103 29.95 13.67 -20.65
N LEU A 104 29.47 14.48 -21.60
CA LEU A 104 28.04 14.71 -21.84
C LEU A 104 27.32 13.41 -22.23
N ARG A 105 27.86 12.61 -23.17
CA ARG A 105 27.26 11.31 -23.52
C ARG A 105 27.17 10.38 -22.32
N ALA A 106 28.24 10.30 -21.52
CA ALA A 106 28.28 9.48 -20.32
C ALA A 106 27.27 9.96 -19.26
N GLY A 107 27.17 11.28 -19.04
CA GLY A 107 26.22 11.90 -18.13
C GLY A 107 24.76 11.67 -18.53
N ILE A 108 24.43 11.85 -19.82
CA ILE A 108 23.09 11.56 -20.38
C ILE A 108 22.74 10.07 -20.19
N ALA A 109 23.67 9.16 -20.51
CA ALA A 109 23.45 7.73 -20.33
C ALA A 109 23.22 7.34 -18.86
N ALA A 110 23.92 7.99 -17.92
CA ALA A 110 23.74 7.76 -16.48
C ALA A 110 22.45 8.39 -15.93
N ALA A 111 21.98 9.50 -16.51
CA ALA A 111 20.79 10.22 -16.07
C ALA A 111 19.47 9.64 -16.63
N ARG A 112 19.50 9.07 -17.84
CA ARG A 112 18.32 8.48 -18.51
C ARG A 112 17.49 7.52 -17.64
N PRO A 113 18.09 6.58 -16.87
CA PRO A 113 17.34 5.69 -15.98
C PRO A 113 16.62 6.40 -14.82
N HIS A 114 16.95 7.66 -14.56
CA HIS A 114 16.45 8.46 -13.45
C HIS A 114 15.51 9.59 -13.90
N VAL A 115 15.23 9.70 -15.20
CA VAL A 115 14.25 10.66 -15.74
C VAL A 115 12.87 10.38 -15.13
N GLY A 116 12.23 11.40 -14.58
CA GLY A 116 10.97 11.29 -13.85
C GLY A 116 11.12 11.08 -12.33
N VAL A 117 12.33 10.83 -11.82
CA VAL A 117 12.61 10.86 -10.36
C VAL A 117 12.75 12.30 -9.87
N LEU A 118 13.34 13.16 -10.71
CA LEU A 118 13.48 14.60 -10.51
C LEU A 118 12.88 15.33 -11.71
N PRO A 119 12.01 16.33 -11.51
CA PRO A 119 11.47 17.13 -12.61
C PRO A 119 12.59 17.83 -13.42
N ALA A 120 13.61 18.35 -12.73
CA ALA A 120 14.72 19.07 -13.36
C ALA A 120 15.62 18.17 -14.23
N LEU A 121 15.75 16.88 -13.92
CA LEU A 121 16.66 16.00 -14.65
C LEU A 121 16.20 15.75 -16.10
N ALA A 122 14.90 15.81 -16.36
CA ALA A 122 14.37 15.65 -17.72
C ALA A 122 14.79 16.81 -18.63
N GLU A 123 14.66 18.04 -18.15
CA GLU A 123 15.05 19.25 -18.86
C GLU A 123 16.57 19.28 -19.12
N GLU A 124 17.36 18.92 -18.11
CA GLU A 124 18.83 18.92 -18.22
C GLU A 124 19.36 17.83 -19.16
N VAL A 125 18.71 16.65 -19.19
CA VAL A 125 19.02 15.62 -20.20
C VAL A 125 18.72 16.13 -21.60
N SER A 126 17.57 16.79 -21.81
CA SER A 126 17.22 17.36 -23.11
C SER A 126 18.19 18.47 -23.53
N ALA A 127 18.57 19.36 -22.61
CA ALA A 127 19.52 20.44 -22.87
C ALA A 127 20.92 19.89 -23.21
N ALA A 128 21.36 18.85 -22.50
CA ALA A 128 22.64 18.18 -22.77
C ALA A 128 22.63 17.43 -24.11
N GLU A 129 21.53 16.76 -24.47
CA GLU A 129 21.37 16.11 -25.78
C GLU A 129 21.46 17.17 -26.92
N SER A 130 20.80 18.32 -26.77
CA SER A 130 20.87 19.43 -27.74
C SER A 130 22.26 20.08 -27.84
N LYS A 131 22.94 20.29 -26.71
CA LYS A 131 24.33 20.78 -26.67
C LYS A 131 25.26 19.80 -27.38
N LEU A 132 25.05 18.50 -27.19
CA LEU A 132 25.84 17.47 -27.84
C LEU A 132 25.62 17.41 -29.35
N GLU A 133 24.38 17.59 -29.81
CA GLU A 133 24.05 17.69 -31.24
C GLU A 133 24.77 18.89 -31.87
N THR A 134 24.72 20.05 -31.22
CA THR A 134 25.41 21.26 -31.69
C THR A 134 26.93 21.06 -31.80
N LEU A 135 27.54 20.43 -30.79
CA LEU A 135 28.98 20.12 -30.77
C LEU A 135 29.38 19.00 -31.75
N SER A 136 28.43 18.23 -32.27
CA SER A 136 28.68 17.17 -33.25
C SER A 136 28.56 17.66 -34.70
N VAL A 137 27.93 18.82 -34.91
CA VAL A 137 27.75 19.46 -36.22
C VAL A 137 28.82 20.52 -36.48
N ALA A 138 29.45 21.04 -35.43
CA ALA A 138 30.60 21.95 -35.47
C ALA A 138 31.92 21.20 -35.72
#